data_AF-A0A4U0UQ54-F1
#
_entry.id   AF-A0A4U0UQ54-F1
#
_cell.length_a   1.000
_cell.length_b   1.000
_cell.length_c   1.000
_cell.angle_alpha   90.00
_cell.angle_beta   90.00
_cell.angle_gamma   90.00
#
_symmetry.space_group_name_H-M   'P 1'
#
loop_
_entity.id
_entity.type
_entity.pdbx_description
1 polymer ?
#
loop_
_entity_poly.entity_id
_entity_poly.type
_entity_poly.pdbx_seq_one_letter_code
_entity_poly.pdbx_strand_id
1 'polypeptide(L)'
;MSRNKRAKPRSTTFVAREARTPRLPPEPILQPAATRPPTLSYVTEILIQRHKVRESCEAEQLFQRGKYQECARKCLEILEGEAAEAIEARAHFYLSTLLVGSRSAVERAFHARMAVEAWEVVIERTGVSRFPVDEARRQLGIVRRHCEETVAYAGDEAELVAEGGGVEGLSSCLM
;
A
#
# COMPACT_ATOMS: atom_id res chain seq x y z
N MET A 1 97.39 35.70 2.93
CA MET A 1 98.22 34.57 2.46
C MET A 1 97.30 33.44 2.01
N SER A 2 97.39 33.08 0.72
CA SER A 2 96.66 31.98 0.09
C SER A 2 96.93 30.62 0.75
N ARG A 3 95.92 29.75 0.75
CA ARG A 3 96.13 28.30 0.54
C ARG A 3 94.86 27.63 -0.01
N ASN A 4 95.00 27.19 -1.25
CA ASN A 4 94.21 26.20 -1.96
C ASN A 4 93.83 24.99 -1.10
N LYS A 5 92.68 24.37 -1.43
CA LYS A 5 92.51 22.91 -1.65
C LYS A 5 91.05 22.66 -2.11
N ARG A 6 90.81 22.39 -3.39
CA ARG A 6 90.84 21.08 -4.10
C ARG A 6 89.43 20.45 -4.16
N ALA A 7 88.93 20.33 -5.39
CA ALA A 7 87.63 19.80 -5.79
C ALA A 7 87.52 18.27 -5.73
N LYS A 8 86.27 17.76 -5.69
CA LYS A 8 85.67 16.64 -6.48
C LYS A 8 84.40 16.09 -5.76
N PRO A 9 83.49 15.35 -6.42
CA PRO A 9 82.97 15.45 -7.78
C PRO A 9 81.41 15.50 -7.82
N ARG A 10 80.85 15.69 -9.03
CA ARG A 10 79.43 15.72 -9.37
C ARG A 10 78.68 14.46 -8.93
N SER A 11 77.52 14.63 -8.30
CA SER A 11 76.43 13.65 -8.36
C SER A 11 75.42 14.15 -9.38
N THR A 12 75.46 13.56 -10.58
CA THR A 12 74.40 13.66 -11.58
C THR A 12 73.26 12.77 -11.13
N THR A 13 72.18 13.36 -10.62
CA THR A 13 70.92 12.65 -10.45
C THR A 13 69.91 13.16 -11.48
N PHE A 14 69.71 12.26 -12.43
CA PHE A 14 68.64 12.11 -13.40
C PHE A 14 67.38 12.97 -13.18
N VAL A 15 66.95 13.65 -14.26
CA VAL A 15 65.65 14.30 -14.37
C VAL A 15 64.58 13.21 -14.47
N ALA A 16 63.75 13.05 -13.44
CA ALA A 16 62.44 12.42 -13.59
C ALA A 16 61.42 13.53 -13.84
N ARG A 17 61.01 13.67 -15.10
CA ARG A 17 59.87 14.49 -15.52
C ARG A 17 58.61 13.83 -14.94
N GLU A 18 58.07 14.37 -13.85
CA GLU A 18 56.72 13.99 -13.42
C GLU A 18 55.73 14.44 -14.50
N ALA A 19 55.08 13.45 -15.12
CA ALA A 19 53.98 13.68 -16.03
C ALA A 19 52.84 14.34 -15.25
N ARG A 20 52.56 15.62 -15.55
CA ARG A 20 51.32 16.27 -15.12
C ARG A 20 50.15 15.50 -15.72
N THR A 21 49.48 14.70 -14.90
CA THR A 21 48.16 14.17 -15.22
C THR A 21 47.22 15.35 -15.50
N PRO A 22 46.53 15.41 -16.66
CA PRO A 22 45.53 16.41 -16.91
C PRO A 22 44.42 16.24 -15.87
N ARG A 23 44.18 17.25 -15.03
CA ARG A 23 42.98 17.28 -14.18
C ARG A 23 41.78 17.37 -15.11
N LEU A 24 40.97 16.32 -15.15
CA LEU A 24 39.67 16.34 -15.78
C LEU A 24 38.83 17.46 -15.14
N PRO A 25 38.01 18.19 -15.93
CA PRO A 25 37.10 19.18 -15.38
C PRO A 25 36.14 18.51 -14.37
N PRO A 26 35.75 19.20 -13.28
CA PRO A 26 34.79 18.65 -12.34
C PRO A 26 33.48 18.34 -13.09
N GLU A 27 32.95 17.14 -12.88
CA GLU A 27 31.66 16.76 -13.44
C GLU A 27 30.58 17.76 -12.99
N PRO A 28 29.66 18.16 -13.89
CA PRO A 28 28.56 19.03 -13.52
C PRO A 28 27.72 18.31 -12.45
N ILE A 29 27.65 18.91 -11.26
CA ILE A 29 26.74 18.48 -10.22
C ILE A 29 25.34 18.58 -10.81
N LEU A 30 24.75 17.42 -11.13
CA LEU A 30 23.34 17.31 -11.50
C LEU A 30 22.54 17.78 -10.28
N GLN A 31 22.10 19.04 -10.31
CA GLN A 31 21.15 19.53 -9.34
C GLN A 31 19.89 18.67 -9.43
N PRO A 32 19.36 18.13 -8.32
CA PRO A 32 18.06 17.48 -8.33
C PRO A 32 17.07 18.45 -8.94
N ALA A 33 16.35 18.02 -9.98
CA ALA A 33 15.31 18.83 -10.59
C ALA A 33 14.40 19.32 -9.46
N ALA A 34 14.38 20.64 -9.22
CA ALA A 34 13.52 21.23 -8.22
C ALA A 34 12.08 20.85 -8.59
N THR A 35 11.52 19.89 -7.86
CA THR A 35 10.12 19.52 -8.00
C THR A 35 9.32 20.76 -7.66
N ARG A 36 8.71 21.37 -8.69
CA ARG A 36 7.85 22.52 -8.50
C ARG A 36 6.78 22.15 -7.47
N PRO A 37 6.47 23.03 -6.51
CA PRO A 37 5.41 22.75 -5.55
C PRO A 37 4.10 22.51 -6.32
N PRO A 38 3.31 21.51 -5.90
CA PRO A 38 2.06 21.18 -6.58
C PRO A 38 1.14 22.39 -6.61
N THR A 39 0.47 22.61 -7.73
CA THR A 39 -0.51 23.70 -7.87
C THR A 39 -1.75 23.38 -7.05
N LEU A 40 -2.49 24.40 -6.61
CA LEU A 40 -3.75 24.21 -5.88
C LEU A 40 -4.76 23.38 -6.70
N SER A 41 -4.79 23.52 -8.02
CA SER A 41 -5.64 22.71 -8.92
C SER A 41 -5.30 21.23 -8.81
N TYR A 42 -4.01 20.89 -8.90
CA TYR A 42 -3.53 19.51 -8.80
C TYR A 42 -3.84 18.88 -7.45
N VAL A 43 -3.62 19.61 -6.35
CA VAL A 43 -3.98 19.14 -5.00
C VAL A 43 -5.49 18.93 -4.87
N THR A 44 -6.29 19.84 -5.43
CA THR A 44 -7.75 19.75 -5.39
C THR A 44 -8.26 18.54 -6.18
N GLU A 45 -7.72 18.30 -7.37
CA GLU A 45 -8.04 17.13 -8.19
C GLU A 45 -7.72 15.82 -7.47
N ILE A 46 -6.54 15.72 -6.85
CA ILE A 46 -6.17 14.55 -6.04
C ILE A 46 -7.12 14.36 -4.86
N LEU A 47 -7.46 15.43 -4.15
CA LEU A 47 -8.37 15.33 -3.00
C LEU A 47 -9.77 14.88 -3.43
N ILE A 48 -10.30 15.39 -4.55
CA ILE A 48 -11.58 14.96 -5.10
C ILE A 48 -11.54 13.48 -5.47
N GLN A 49 -10.49 13.05 -6.18
CA GLN A 49 -10.32 11.67 -6.60
C GLN A 49 -10.18 10.71 -5.42
N ARG A 50 -9.47 11.11 -4.35
CA ARG A 50 -9.31 10.29 -3.14
C ARG A 50 -10.56 10.27 -2.27
N HIS A 51 -11.29 11.38 -2.21
CA HIS A 51 -12.41 11.47 -1.29
C HIS A 51 -13.61 10.64 -1.71
N LYS A 52 -13.81 10.29 -2.99
CA LYS A 52 -14.86 9.36 -3.49
C LYS A 52 -16.20 9.37 -2.71
N VAL A 53 -16.63 10.53 -2.22
CA VAL A 53 -17.74 10.64 -1.24
C VAL A 53 -19.04 10.26 -1.91
N ARG A 54 -19.20 10.69 -3.16
CA ARG A 54 -20.39 10.42 -3.95
C ARG A 54 -20.55 8.92 -4.19
N GLU A 55 -19.47 8.25 -4.56
CA GLU A 55 -19.40 6.82 -4.82
C GLU A 55 -19.69 6.03 -3.54
N SER A 56 -19.11 6.45 -2.41
CA SER A 56 -19.37 5.85 -1.10
C SER A 56 -20.83 5.97 -0.69
N CYS A 57 -21.44 7.15 -0.84
CA CYS A 57 -22.86 7.36 -0.57
C CYS A 57 -23.75 6.55 -1.52
N GLU A 58 -23.39 6.42 -2.79
CA GLU A 58 -24.12 5.59 -3.75
C GLU A 58 -24.07 4.11 -3.35
N ALA A 59 -22.90 3.60 -2.96
CA ALA A 59 -22.75 2.23 -2.47
C ALA A 59 -23.64 1.95 -1.25
N GLU A 60 -23.68 2.89 -0.29
CA GLU A 60 -24.55 2.79 0.89
C GLU A 60 -26.04 2.77 0.52
N GLN A 61 -26.49 3.64 -0.40
CA GLN A 61 -27.88 3.65 -0.86
C GLN A 61 -28.24 2.34 -1.57
N LEU A 62 -27.33 1.80 -2.38
CA LEU A 62 -27.53 0.52 -3.05
C LEU A 62 -27.65 -0.63 -2.04
N PHE A 63 -26.82 -0.62 -1.00
CA PHE A 63 -26.91 -1.56 0.12
C PHE A 63 -28.27 -1.49 0.82
N GLN A 64 -28.70 -0.29 1.23
CA GLN A 64 -29.97 -0.07 1.92
C GLN A 64 -31.20 -0.47 1.07
N ARG A 65 -31.10 -0.33 -0.26
CA ARG A 65 -32.16 -0.72 -1.22
C ARG A 65 -32.14 -2.21 -1.58
N GLY A 66 -31.23 -3.01 -1.02
CA GLY A 66 -31.10 -4.43 -1.33
C GLY A 66 -30.48 -4.72 -2.71
N LYS A 67 -29.91 -3.70 -3.37
CA LYS A 67 -29.27 -3.83 -4.69
C LYS A 67 -27.81 -4.29 -4.54
N TYR A 68 -27.62 -5.47 -3.96
CA TYR A 68 -26.31 -5.90 -3.49
C TYR A 68 -25.27 -6.13 -4.60
N GLN A 69 -25.68 -6.62 -5.77
CA GLN A 69 -24.76 -6.76 -6.92
C GLN A 69 -24.24 -5.40 -7.41
N GLU A 70 -25.10 -4.39 -7.46
CA GLU A 70 -24.71 -3.03 -7.84
C GLU A 70 -23.81 -2.42 -6.76
N CYS A 71 -24.12 -2.67 -5.48
CA CYS A 71 -23.30 -2.26 -4.33
C CYS A 71 -21.89 -2.87 -4.41
N ALA A 72 -21.78 -4.17 -4.69
CA ALA A 72 -20.50 -4.87 -4.81
C ALA A 72 -19.63 -4.25 -5.90
N ARG A 73 -20.19 -4.05 -7.11
CA ARG A 73 -19.50 -3.39 -8.21
C ARG A 73 -19.02 -2.00 -7.83
N LYS A 74 -19.87 -1.19 -7.17
CA LYS A 74 -19.50 0.15 -6.73
C LYS A 74 -18.36 0.12 -5.70
N CYS A 75 -18.38 -0.84 -4.78
CA CYS A 75 -17.31 -1.00 -3.79
C CYS A 75 -15.98 -1.37 -4.47
N LEU A 76 -16.00 -2.24 -5.48
CA LEU A 76 -14.81 -2.57 -6.26
C LEU A 76 -14.27 -1.35 -7.02
N GLU A 77 -15.13 -0.55 -7.67
CA GLU A 77 -14.74 0.72 -8.32
C GLU A 77 -14.09 1.72 -7.33
N ILE A 78 -14.57 1.76 -6.09
CA ILE A 78 -13.97 2.58 -5.03
C ILE A 78 -12.55 2.08 -4.71
N LEU A 79 -12.33 0.77 -4.68
CA LEU A 79 -11.06 0.13 -4.32
C LEU A 79 -10.04 0.04 -5.48
N GLU A 80 -10.47 0.22 -6.73
CA GLU A 80 -9.59 0.24 -7.92
C GLU A 80 -8.62 1.45 -7.96
N GLY A 81 -8.75 2.42 -7.05
CA GLY A 81 -7.81 3.54 -6.93
C GLY A 81 -7.67 4.00 -5.48
N GLU A 82 -6.79 4.97 -5.23
CA GLU A 82 -6.59 5.52 -3.89
C GLU A 82 -7.89 6.16 -3.38
N ALA A 83 -8.43 5.66 -2.27
CA ALA A 83 -9.56 6.29 -1.59
C ALA A 83 -9.14 6.76 -0.19
N ALA A 84 -9.98 7.57 0.45
CA ALA A 84 -9.79 7.91 1.84
C ALA A 84 -10.04 6.67 2.69
N GLU A 85 -9.29 6.49 3.78
CA GLU A 85 -9.26 5.26 4.57
C GLU A 85 -10.65 4.91 5.13
N ALA A 86 -11.43 5.91 5.54
CA ALA A 86 -12.81 5.71 6.01
C ALA A 86 -13.80 5.26 4.92
N ILE A 87 -13.46 5.45 3.65
CA ILE A 87 -14.27 5.03 2.50
C ILE A 87 -13.83 3.65 2.03
N GLU A 88 -12.52 3.39 2.02
CA GLU A 88 -11.96 2.05 1.82
C GLU A 88 -12.51 1.08 2.87
N ALA A 89 -12.50 1.49 4.15
CA ALA A 89 -13.02 0.70 5.25
C ALA A 89 -14.49 0.32 5.04
N ARG A 90 -15.32 1.26 4.58
CA ARG A 90 -16.74 1.02 4.30
C ARG A 90 -16.95 0.11 3.10
N ALA A 91 -16.21 0.32 2.01
CA ALA A 91 -16.29 -0.52 0.82
C ALA A 91 -15.90 -1.97 1.14
N HIS A 92 -14.80 -2.17 1.87
CA HIS A 92 -14.39 -3.48 2.35
C HIS A 92 -15.42 -4.10 3.29
N PHE A 93 -15.99 -3.33 4.22
CA PHE A 93 -17.05 -3.85 5.09
C PHE A 93 -18.27 -4.33 4.32
N TYR A 94 -18.73 -3.60 3.29
CA TYR A 94 -19.83 -4.08 2.47
C TYR A 94 -19.47 -5.39 1.76
N LEU A 95 -18.30 -5.45 1.13
CA LEU A 95 -17.80 -6.66 0.45
C LEU A 95 -17.54 -7.85 1.39
N SER A 96 -17.41 -7.64 2.70
CA SER A 96 -17.31 -8.74 3.67
C SER A 96 -18.66 -9.31 4.07
N THR A 97 -19.77 -8.59 3.84
CA THR A 97 -21.11 -9.09 4.13
C THR A 97 -21.52 -10.20 3.16
N LEU A 98 -22.27 -11.20 3.65
CA LEU A 98 -22.83 -12.28 2.81
C LEU A 98 -23.77 -11.78 1.70
N LEU A 99 -24.39 -10.63 1.91
CA LEU A 99 -25.38 -10.06 0.98
C LEU A 99 -24.71 -9.51 -0.29
N VAL A 100 -23.54 -8.90 -0.13
CA VAL A 100 -22.83 -8.16 -1.19
C VAL A 100 -21.58 -8.89 -1.66
N GLY A 101 -20.83 -9.45 -0.71
CA GLY A 101 -19.56 -10.11 -0.94
C GLY A 101 -19.66 -11.43 -1.69
N SER A 102 -18.49 -12.00 -1.97
CA SER A 102 -18.38 -13.33 -2.54
C SER A 102 -19.01 -14.40 -1.65
N ARG A 103 -19.42 -15.52 -2.27
CA ARG A 103 -19.81 -16.73 -1.53
C ARG A 103 -18.62 -17.38 -0.83
N SER A 104 -17.38 -17.10 -1.25
CA SER A 104 -16.18 -17.56 -0.58
C SER A 104 -16.05 -16.93 0.82
N ALA A 105 -16.04 -17.76 1.87
CA ALA A 105 -15.81 -17.27 3.22
C ALA A 105 -14.43 -16.64 3.40
N VAL A 106 -13.41 -17.18 2.71
CA VAL A 106 -12.04 -16.66 2.77
C VAL A 106 -11.96 -15.24 2.21
N GLU A 107 -12.63 -14.97 1.09
CA GLU A 107 -12.66 -13.63 0.50
C GLU A 107 -13.42 -12.63 1.37
N ARG A 108 -14.54 -13.05 1.98
CA ARG A 108 -15.26 -12.21 2.94
C ARG A 108 -14.41 -11.90 4.17
N ALA A 109 -13.72 -12.89 4.71
CA ALA A 109 -12.82 -12.73 5.84
C ALA A 109 -11.64 -11.80 5.51
N PHE A 110 -11.11 -11.87 4.27
CA PHE A 110 -10.11 -10.93 3.78
C PHE A 110 -10.63 -9.50 3.81
N HIS A 111 -11.80 -9.24 3.23
CA HIS A 111 -12.39 -7.90 3.23
C HIS A 111 -12.73 -7.41 4.64
N ALA A 112 -13.17 -8.28 5.54
CA ALA A 112 -13.44 -7.90 6.92
C ALA A 112 -12.17 -7.42 7.64
N ARG A 113 -11.04 -8.10 7.45
CA ARG A 113 -9.73 -7.68 8.00
C ARG A 113 -9.28 -6.34 7.44
N MET A 114 -9.36 -6.16 6.12
CA MET A 114 -9.01 -4.89 5.48
C MET A 114 -9.86 -3.72 6.01
N ALA A 115 -11.15 -3.96 6.30
CA ALA A 115 -12.01 -2.95 6.90
C ALA A 115 -11.58 -2.57 8.32
N VAL A 116 -11.13 -3.54 9.13
CA VAL A 116 -10.57 -3.28 10.48
C VAL A 116 -9.31 -2.42 10.36
N GLU A 117 -8.35 -2.85 9.55
CA GLU A 117 -7.07 -2.15 9.36
C GLU A 117 -7.29 -0.70 8.90
N ALA A 118 -8.17 -0.48 7.92
CA ALA A 118 -8.47 0.86 7.42
C ALA A 118 -9.08 1.77 8.51
N TRP A 119 -9.97 1.24 9.36
CA TRP A 119 -10.52 2.01 10.49
C TRP A 119 -9.48 2.30 11.57
N GLU A 120 -8.54 1.40 11.83
CA GLU A 120 -7.42 1.63 12.73
C GLU A 120 -6.55 2.79 12.23
N VAL A 121 -6.22 2.81 10.94
CA VAL A 121 -5.49 3.93 10.32
C VAL A 121 -6.25 5.26 10.47
N VAL A 122 -7.57 5.28 10.28
CA VAL A 122 -8.39 6.49 10.50
C VAL A 122 -8.24 7.01 11.93
N ILE A 123 -8.20 6.11 12.93
CA ILE A 123 -8.06 6.47 14.34
C ILE A 123 -6.63 6.90 14.67
N GLU A 124 -5.61 6.21 14.17
CA GLU A 124 -4.20 6.54 14.42
C GLU A 124 -3.83 7.91 13.84
N ARG A 125 -4.43 8.28 12.71
CA ARG A 125 -4.23 9.59 12.05
C ARG A 125 -5.07 10.72 12.67
N THR A 126 -5.38 10.62 13.97
CA THR A 126 -6.03 11.70 14.72
C THR A 126 -5.34 13.04 14.51
N GLY A 127 -6.11 14.07 14.11
CA GLY A 127 -5.59 15.43 13.84
C GLY A 127 -5.22 15.71 12.38
N VAL A 128 -5.16 14.67 11.53
CA VAL A 128 -4.98 14.81 10.07
C VAL A 128 -6.26 14.39 9.32
N SER A 129 -6.95 13.36 9.82
CA SER A 129 -8.25 12.95 9.28
C SER A 129 -9.36 13.94 9.67
N ARG A 130 -10.22 14.29 8.71
CA ARG A 130 -11.45 15.07 8.96
C ARG A 130 -12.58 14.20 9.56
N PHE A 131 -12.40 12.89 9.60
CA PHE A 131 -13.42 11.98 10.11
C PHE A 131 -13.48 12.03 11.66
N PRO A 132 -14.66 12.14 12.28
CA PRO A 132 -14.77 12.19 13.74
C PRO A 132 -14.24 10.90 14.38
N VAL A 133 -13.25 11.03 15.26
CA VAL A 133 -12.55 9.89 15.88
C VAL A 133 -13.49 9.00 16.69
N ASP A 134 -14.45 9.60 17.40
CA ASP A 134 -15.44 8.83 18.17
C ASP A 134 -16.36 7.99 17.27
N GLU A 135 -16.71 8.51 16.09
CA GLU A 135 -17.45 7.74 15.09
C GLU A 135 -16.58 6.62 14.53
N ALA A 136 -15.29 6.87 14.24
CA ALA A 136 -14.39 5.84 13.74
C ALA A 136 -14.23 4.69 14.75
N ARG A 137 -14.14 5.00 16.05
CA ARG A 137 -14.12 3.99 17.12
C ARG A 137 -15.41 3.17 17.19
N ARG A 138 -16.57 3.81 17.01
CA ARG A 138 -17.86 3.09 16.94
C ARG A 138 -17.90 2.14 15.76
N GLN A 139 -17.54 2.62 14.57
CA GLN A 139 -17.50 1.81 13.35
C GLN A 139 -16.51 0.65 13.49
N LEU A 140 -15.30 0.90 14.01
CA LEU A 140 -14.31 -0.15 14.28
C LEU A 140 -14.87 -1.24 15.21
N GLY A 141 -15.63 -0.87 16.26
CA GLY A 141 -16.25 -1.85 17.15
C GLY A 141 -17.26 -2.77 16.45
N ILE A 142 -18.04 -2.22 15.50
CA ILE A 142 -18.97 -3.00 14.68
C ILE A 142 -18.21 -3.94 13.73
N VAL A 143 -17.21 -3.40 13.03
CA VAL A 143 -16.45 -4.12 12.02
C VAL A 143 -15.59 -5.23 12.65
N ARG A 144 -14.98 -5.01 13.82
CA ARG A 144 -14.20 -6.04 14.52
C ARG A 144 -15.05 -7.25 14.89
N ARG A 145 -16.23 -7.04 15.47
CA ARG A 145 -17.16 -8.13 15.79
C ARG A 145 -17.54 -8.92 14.53
N HIS A 146 -17.90 -8.20 13.46
CA HIS A 146 -18.21 -8.84 12.18
C HIS A 146 -17.01 -9.62 11.60
N CYS A 147 -15.80 -9.08 11.74
CA CYS A 147 -14.58 -9.74 11.29
C CYS A 147 -14.31 -11.02 12.06
N GLU A 148 -14.43 -11.02 13.38
CA GLU A 148 -14.27 -12.21 14.23
C GLU A 148 -15.25 -13.33 13.79
N GLU A 149 -16.53 -12.99 13.63
CA GLU A 149 -17.56 -13.92 13.16
C GLU A 149 -17.25 -14.49 11.76
N THR A 150 -16.85 -13.62 10.83
CA THR A 150 -16.59 -14.01 9.44
C THR A 150 -15.31 -14.85 9.30
N VAL A 151 -14.28 -14.53 10.08
CA VAL A 151 -13.02 -15.29 10.11
C VAL A 151 -13.23 -16.67 10.73
N ALA A 152 -13.96 -16.76 11.84
CA ALA A 152 -14.29 -18.05 12.46
C ALA A 152 -15.02 -18.96 11.48
N TYR A 153 -16.07 -18.45 10.83
CA TYR A 153 -16.80 -19.18 9.80
C TYR A 153 -15.92 -19.64 8.63
N ALA A 154 -14.98 -18.80 8.17
CA ALA A 154 -14.04 -19.17 7.12
C ALA A 154 -13.05 -20.26 7.55
N GLY A 155 -12.66 -20.28 8.84
CA GLY A 155 -11.87 -21.35 9.43
C GLY A 155 -12.61 -22.67 9.43
N ASP A 156 -13.86 -22.66 9.90
CA ASP A 156 -14.73 -23.85 9.95
C ASP A 156 -14.96 -24.44 8.54
N GLU A 157 -15.22 -23.61 7.53
CA GLU A 157 -15.37 -24.09 6.14
C GLU A 157 -14.07 -24.71 5.59
N ALA A 158 -12.91 -24.15 5.93
CA ALA A 158 -11.62 -24.68 5.47
C ALA A 158 -11.29 -26.04 6.12
N GLU A 159 -11.65 -26.23 7.39
CA GLU A 159 -11.46 -27.49 8.11
C GLU A 159 -12.37 -28.60 7.56
N LEU A 160 -13.64 -28.31 7.29
CA LEU A 160 -14.58 -29.25 6.66
C LEU A 160 -14.12 -29.72 5.26
N VAL A 161 -13.51 -28.83 4.48
CA VAL A 161 -12.94 -29.18 3.16
C VAL A 161 -11.68 -30.05 3.31
N ALA A 162 -10.87 -29.84 4.34
CA ALA A 162 -9.68 -30.63 4.61
C ALA A 162 -10.01 -32.05 5.10
N GLU A 163 -11.06 -32.21 5.91
CA GLU A 163 -11.51 -33.52 6.41
C GLU A 163 -12.25 -34.36 5.35
N GLY A 164 -12.87 -33.74 4.35
CA GLY A 164 -13.50 -34.42 3.21
C GLY A 164 -12.55 -34.93 2.13
N GLY A 165 -11.23 -34.71 2.29
CA GLY A 165 -10.19 -35.06 1.31
C GLY A 165 -9.55 -36.44 1.47
N GLY A 166 -10.07 -37.31 2.35
CA GLY A 166 -9.52 -38.64 2.61
C GLY A 166 -10.54 -39.76 2.42
N VAL A 167 -10.18 -40.72 1.54
CA VAL A 167 -10.82 -42.04 1.23
C VAL A 167 -12.23 -41.97 0.58
N GLU A 168 -12.53 -42.50 -0.61
CA GLU A 168 -12.24 -43.77 -1.30
C GLU A 168 -12.35 -43.55 -2.84
N GLY A 169 -11.69 -44.27 -3.76
CA GLY A 169 -11.29 -45.66 -3.70
C GLY A 169 -12.32 -46.65 -4.27
N LEU A 170 -13.10 -46.31 -5.32
CA LEU A 170 -13.87 -47.29 -6.13
C LEU A 170 -13.77 -46.87 -7.61
N SER A 171 -12.90 -47.45 -8.43
CA SER A 171 -13.00 -48.77 -9.07
C SER A 171 -14.29 -48.96 -9.89
N SER A 172 -14.11 -49.14 -11.21
CA SER A 172 -15.07 -49.61 -12.23
C SER A 172 -16.22 -48.63 -12.54
N CYS A 173 -16.41 -48.17 -13.79
CA CYS A 173 -16.72 -49.03 -14.93
C CYS A 173 -16.19 -48.47 -16.26
N LEU A 174 -15.50 -49.35 -16.97
CA LEU A 174 -15.53 -49.44 -18.44
C LEU A 174 -16.98 -49.63 -18.90
N MET A 175 -17.44 -48.77 -19.81
CA MET A 175 -18.07 -49.14 -21.09
C MET A 175 -17.89 -48.01 -22.08
#